data_AF-A0A8T4XDU8-F1
#
_entry.id   AF-A0A8T4XDU8-F1
#
_cell.length_a   1.000
_cell.length_b   1.000
_cell.length_c   1.000
_cell.angle_alpha   90.00
_cell.angle_beta   90.00
_cell.angle_gamma   90.00
#
_symmetry.space_group_name_H-M   'P 1'
#
loop_
_entity.id
_entity.type
_entity.pdbx_description
1 polymer ?
#
loop_
_entity_poly.entity_id
_entity_poly.type
_entity_poly.pdbx_seq_one_letter_code
_entity_poly.pdbx_strand_id
1 'polypeptide(L)'
;MSVKRAPGPAPSFGAFDLIRLLKLLAERGCVGRGKISEILGLGEGTVRTILERLCEAGLVTISRRGCLLTQKGMDVWSAIEEVIPKIIEWEDTELSIAPKNVAILVRGRSEKIKSGIEQRDAAISSGAKGAITIIYKNERLTIPGLNIDLEKEYPKIFNKIMRLIEPKDGDVIIISGGDTVKSAEYGALAAAWSII
;
A
#
# COMPACT_ATOMS: atom_id res chain seq x y z
N MET A 1 22.19 19.90 27.86
CA MET A 1 22.74 20.05 26.50
C MET A 1 22.41 18.79 25.71
N SER A 2 21.40 18.82 24.85
CA SER A 2 21.08 17.67 23.98
C SER A 2 22.15 17.56 22.91
N VAL A 3 22.95 16.49 22.98
CA VAL A 3 23.87 16.10 21.92
C VAL A 3 23.04 15.75 20.69
N LYS A 4 23.02 16.65 19.69
CA LYS A 4 22.54 16.31 18.34
C LYS A 4 23.46 15.21 17.81
N ARG A 5 22.98 13.97 17.84
CA ARG A 5 23.64 12.85 17.16
C ARG A 5 23.76 13.23 15.69
N ALA A 6 24.97 13.17 15.14
CA ALA A 6 25.18 13.28 13.71
C ALA A 6 24.23 12.32 12.98
N PRO A 7 23.61 12.71 11.86
CA PRO A 7 22.70 11.83 11.15
C PRO A 7 23.48 10.57 10.77
N GLY A 8 23.10 9.44 11.37
CA GLY A 8 23.59 8.14 10.95
C GLY A 8 23.23 7.89 9.49
N PRO A 9 23.78 6.83 8.86
CA PRO A 9 23.38 6.44 7.52
C PRO A 9 21.86 6.38 7.41
N ALA A 10 21.34 6.75 6.23
CA ALA A 10 19.90 6.76 5.98
C ALA A 10 19.31 5.40 6.38
N PRO A 11 18.15 5.37 7.08
CA PRO A 11 17.54 4.12 7.48
C PRO A 11 17.29 3.25 6.24
N SER A 12 17.57 1.96 6.36
CA SER A 12 17.37 0.95 5.31
C SER A 12 15.89 0.63 5.02
N PHE A 13 14.97 1.43 5.56
CA PHE A 13 13.53 1.26 5.46
C PHE A 13 12.84 2.62 5.26
N GLY A 14 11.70 2.61 4.57
CA GLY A 14 10.86 3.76 4.29
C GLY A 14 9.46 3.67 4.90
N ALA A 15 8.60 4.62 4.53
CA ALA A 15 7.23 4.69 5.03
C ALA A 15 6.40 3.42 4.70
N PHE A 16 6.60 2.84 3.52
CA PHE A 16 5.85 1.64 3.10
C PHE A 16 6.25 0.38 3.89
N ASP A 17 7.49 0.30 4.38
CA ASP A 17 7.88 -0.76 5.32
C ASP A 17 7.11 -0.65 6.64
N LEU A 18 6.88 0.58 7.12
CA LEU A 18 6.10 0.83 8.33
C LEU A 18 4.63 0.44 8.12
N ILE A 19 4.02 0.83 7.00
CA ILE A 19 2.63 0.46 6.67
C ILE A 19 2.47 -1.06 6.61
N ARG A 20 3.39 -1.77 5.93
CA ARG A 20 3.34 -3.23 5.84
C ARG A 20 3.52 -3.91 7.19
N LEU A 21 4.36 -3.37 8.08
CA LEU A 21 4.52 -3.89 9.42
C LEU A 21 3.27 -3.67 10.27
N LEU A 22 2.68 -2.47 10.25
CA LEU A 22 1.44 -2.18 10.98
C LEU A 22 0.31 -3.10 10.50
N LYS A 23 0.13 -3.24 9.17
CA LYS A 23 -0.81 -4.19 8.57
C LYS A 23 -0.61 -5.61 9.09
N LEU A 24 0.62 -6.11 9.04
CA LEU A 24 0.97 -7.46 9.47
C LEU A 24 0.58 -7.72 10.93
N LEU A 25 0.88 -6.77 11.82
CA LEU A 25 0.55 -6.89 13.24
C LEU A 25 -0.95 -6.71 13.52
N ALA A 26 -1.65 -5.89 12.74
CA ALA A 26 -3.10 -5.74 12.84
C ALA A 26 -3.83 -7.04 12.43
N GLU A 27 -3.41 -7.67 11.33
CA GLU A 27 -4.07 -8.87 10.79
C GLU A 27 -3.72 -10.14 11.58
N ARG A 28 -2.45 -10.30 12.00
CA ARG A 28 -1.96 -11.54 12.63
C ARG A 28 -1.85 -11.44 14.16
N GLY A 29 -2.03 -10.25 14.72
CA GLY A 29 -1.81 -10.00 16.14
C GLY A 29 -0.33 -10.14 16.52
N CYS A 30 -0.02 -11.10 17.39
CA CYS A 30 1.30 -11.25 17.99
C CYS A 30 2.26 -12.00 17.05
N VAL A 31 3.29 -11.32 16.52
CA VAL A 31 4.24 -11.89 15.55
C VAL A 31 5.70 -11.80 16.06
N GLY A 32 6.44 -12.89 15.94
CA GLY A 32 7.86 -12.94 16.30
C GLY A 32 8.74 -12.14 15.32
N ARG A 33 9.80 -11.48 15.83
CA ARG A 33 10.69 -10.62 15.03
C ARG A 33 11.30 -11.31 13.80
N GLY A 34 11.77 -12.55 13.95
CA GLY A 34 12.29 -13.33 12.82
C GLY A 34 11.23 -13.58 11.75
N LYS A 35 9.98 -13.82 12.15
CA LYS A 35 8.87 -13.99 11.21
C LYS A 35 8.49 -12.68 10.51
N ILE A 36 8.58 -11.55 11.21
CA ILE A 36 8.43 -10.22 10.59
C ILE A 36 9.50 -9.98 9.52
N SER A 37 10.76 -10.33 9.81
CA SER A 37 11.88 -10.23 8.86
C SER A 37 11.64 -11.06 7.61
N GLU A 38 11.23 -12.32 7.76
CA GLU A 38 10.89 -13.22 6.66
C GLU A 38 9.74 -12.69 5.80
N ILE A 39 8.61 -12.33 6.43
CA ILE A 39 7.40 -11.89 5.71
C ILE A 39 7.61 -10.57 4.97
N LEU A 40 8.28 -9.60 5.62
CA LEU A 40 8.48 -8.28 5.02
C LEU A 40 9.66 -8.24 4.04
N GLY A 41 10.51 -9.29 4.02
CA GLY A 41 11.75 -9.31 3.25
C GLY A 41 12.69 -8.20 3.72
N LEU A 42 12.83 -8.05 5.03
CA LEU A 42 13.66 -7.03 5.68
C LEU A 42 14.73 -7.70 6.53
N GLY A 43 15.96 -7.20 6.51
CA GLY A 43 17.02 -7.71 7.38
C GLY A 43 16.67 -7.58 8.86
N GLU A 44 17.14 -8.50 9.70
CA GLU A 44 16.80 -8.53 11.13
C GLU A 44 17.16 -7.24 11.87
N GLY A 45 18.31 -6.64 11.54
CA GLY A 45 18.72 -5.34 12.09
C GLY A 45 17.78 -4.19 11.72
N THR A 46 17.25 -4.22 10.48
CA THR A 46 16.23 -3.26 10.01
C THR A 46 14.94 -3.43 10.80
N VAL A 47 14.44 -4.66 10.94
CA VAL A 47 13.23 -4.95 11.71
C VAL A 47 13.38 -4.53 13.16
N ARG A 48 14.53 -4.82 13.78
CA ARG A 48 14.85 -4.36 15.13
C ARG A 48 14.75 -2.84 15.25
N THR A 49 15.38 -2.11 14.33
CA THR A 49 15.37 -0.64 14.33
C THR A 49 13.95 -0.08 14.15
N ILE A 50 13.15 -0.66 13.26
CA ILE A 50 11.75 -0.26 13.06
C ILE A 50 10.96 -0.46 14.35
N LEU A 51 11.06 -1.65 14.96
CA LEU A 51 10.32 -1.98 16.17
C LEU A 51 10.71 -1.12 17.36
N GLU A 52 12.01 -0.81 17.53
CA GLU A 52 12.48 0.13 18.55
C GLU A 52 11.82 1.52 18.38
N ARG A 53 11.79 2.06 17.16
CA ARG A 53 11.13 3.35 16.88
C ARG A 53 9.61 3.31 17.09
N LEU A 54 8.95 2.23 16.70
CA LEU A 54 7.50 2.08 16.90
C LEU A 54 7.15 1.91 18.39
N CYS A 55 8.00 1.25 19.17
CA CYS A 55 7.89 1.19 20.62
C CYS A 55 8.07 2.57 21.27
N GLU A 56 9.10 3.32 20.88
CA GLU A 56 9.32 4.70 21.34
C GLU A 56 8.13 5.61 21.00
N ALA A 57 7.49 5.40 19.85
CA ALA A 57 6.27 6.12 19.45
C ALA A 57 5.00 5.61 20.16
N GLY A 58 5.09 4.53 20.93
CA GLY A 58 3.98 3.91 21.65
C GLY A 58 2.98 3.17 20.74
N LEU A 59 3.38 2.79 19.52
CA LEU A 59 2.53 2.12 18.53
C LEU A 59 2.63 0.59 18.62
N VAL A 60 3.78 0.07 19.03
CA VAL A 60 4.05 -1.37 19.18
C VAL A 60 4.51 -1.66 20.60
N THR A 61 4.18 -2.84 21.11
CA THR A 61 4.82 -3.42 22.29
C THR A 61 5.44 -4.77 21.96
N ILE A 62 6.55 -5.07 22.62
CA ILE A 62 7.35 -6.29 22.39
C ILE A 62 7.36 -7.11 23.68
N SER A 63 7.01 -8.38 23.56
CA SER A 63 7.06 -9.35 24.66
C SER A 63 7.83 -10.61 24.24
N ARG A 64 8.01 -11.54 25.18
CA ARG A 64 8.56 -12.89 24.87
C ARG A 64 7.74 -13.64 23.82
N ARG A 65 6.44 -13.34 23.69
CA ARG A 65 5.53 -13.95 22.71
C ARG A 65 5.65 -13.36 21.31
N GLY A 66 6.18 -12.14 21.19
CA GLY A 66 6.28 -11.42 19.92
C GLY A 66 5.93 -9.95 20.06
N CYS A 67 5.77 -9.31 18.90
CA CYS A 67 5.42 -7.90 18.74
C CYS A 67 3.92 -7.79 18.45
N LEU A 68 3.27 -6.78 19.01
CA LEU A 68 1.84 -6.50 18.80
C LEU A 68 1.59 -4.99 18.77
N LEU A 69 0.54 -4.56 18.09
CA LEU A 69 0.09 -3.17 18.15
C LEU A 69 -0.47 -2.84 19.53
N THR A 70 -0.15 -1.66 20.04
CA THR A 70 -0.86 -1.07 21.19
C THR A 70 -2.23 -0.57 20.74
N GLN A 71 -3.07 -0.10 21.67
CA GLN A 71 -4.32 0.57 21.29
C GLN A 71 -4.06 1.76 20.35
N LYS A 72 -3.06 2.60 20.68
CA LYS A 72 -2.64 3.71 19.81
C LYS A 72 -2.17 3.23 18.44
N GLY A 73 -1.45 2.10 18.38
CA GLY A 73 -1.03 1.47 17.13
C GLY A 73 -2.21 0.98 16.29
N MET A 74 -3.21 0.38 16.93
CA MET A 74 -4.47 -0.01 16.28
C MET A 74 -5.22 1.21 15.75
N ASP A 75 -5.34 2.28 16.52
CA ASP A 75 -6.02 3.51 16.09
C ASP A 75 -5.34 4.12 14.85
N VAL A 76 -4.01 4.14 14.81
CA VAL A 76 -3.24 4.57 13.64
C VAL A 76 -3.47 3.65 12.44
N TRP A 77 -3.46 2.33 12.64
CA TRP A 77 -3.75 1.38 11.57
C TRP A 77 -5.17 1.57 11.03
N SER A 78 -6.17 1.71 11.91
CA SER A 78 -7.56 1.93 11.52
C SER A 78 -7.75 3.20 10.70
N ALA A 79 -7.03 4.28 11.00
CA ALA A 79 -7.05 5.49 10.17
C ALA A 79 -6.46 5.28 8.77
N ILE A 80 -5.41 4.43 8.66
CA ILE A 80 -4.85 4.05 7.35
C ILE A 80 -5.84 3.15 6.61
N GLU A 81 -6.42 2.15 7.27
CA GLU A 81 -7.37 1.19 6.71
C GLU A 81 -8.67 1.86 6.28
N GLU A 82 -9.12 2.92 6.95
CA GLU A 82 -10.29 3.70 6.53
C GLU A 82 -10.07 4.33 5.14
N VAL A 83 -8.85 4.80 4.87
CA VAL A 83 -8.48 5.42 3.58
C VAL A 83 -8.05 4.37 2.55
N ILE A 84 -7.35 3.32 2.98
CA ILE A 84 -6.81 2.24 2.15
C ILE A 84 -7.33 0.89 2.66
N PRO A 85 -8.61 0.57 2.43
CA PRO A 85 -9.25 -0.60 3.05
C PRO A 85 -8.84 -1.93 2.41
N LYS A 86 -8.26 -1.91 1.20
CA LYS A 86 -7.91 -3.12 0.47
C LYS A 86 -6.59 -2.97 -0.28
N ILE A 87 -5.72 -3.96 -0.09
CA ILE A 87 -4.48 -4.18 -0.85
C ILE A 87 -4.46 -5.66 -1.21
N ILE A 88 -4.59 -5.97 -2.49
CA ILE A 88 -4.68 -7.36 -2.98
C ILE A 88 -3.66 -7.60 -4.09
N GLU A 89 -3.10 -8.80 -4.14
CA GLU A 89 -2.39 -9.25 -5.33
C GLU A 89 -3.38 -9.31 -6.50
N TRP A 90 -2.99 -8.70 -7.62
CA TRP A 90 -3.80 -8.64 -8.82
C TRP A 90 -3.28 -9.68 -9.81
N GLU A 91 -4.06 -10.75 -9.98
CA GLU A 91 -3.70 -11.82 -10.91
C GLU A 91 -3.69 -11.34 -12.35
N ASP A 92 -2.96 -12.08 -13.19
CA ASP A 92 -2.70 -11.73 -14.57
C ASP A 92 -4.00 -11.55 -15.39
N THR A 93 -4.19 -10.36 -15.94
CA THR A 93 -5.34 -9.95 -16.76
C THR A 93 -4.90 -8.94 -17.82
N GLU A 94 -5.83 -8.47 -18.66
CA GLU A 94 -5.55 -7.46 -19.69
C GLU A 94 -5.04 -6.11 -19.14
N LEU A 95 -5.12 -5.87 -17.82
CA LEU A 95 -4.51 -4.69 -17.15
C LEU A 95 -3.18 -5.00 -16.44
N SER A 96 -2.59 -6.17 -16.65
CA SER A 96 -1.27 -6.48 -16.10
C SER A 96 -0.20 -5.59 -16.71
N ILE A 97 0.61 -4.98 -15.85
CA ILE A 97 1.69 -4.07 -16.25
C ILE A 97 3.03 -4.80 -16.25
N ALA A 98 3.17 -5.80 -15.37
CA ALA A 98 4.38 -6.58 -15.17
C ALA A 98 4.04 -7.99 -14.65
N PRO A 99 5.04 -8.89 -14.44
CA PRO A 99 4.78 -10.26 -13.97
C PRO A 99 4.08 -10.35 -12.61
N LYS A 100 4.25 -9.35 -11.74
CA LYS A 100 3.54 -9.23 -10.46
C LYS A 100 2.79 -7.91 -10.41
N ASN A 101 1.53 -7.95 -10.02
CA ASN A 101 0.68 -6.76 -9.92
C ASN A 101 -0.02 -6.72 -8.57
N VAL A 102 -0.26 -5.52 -8.06
CA VAL A 102 -0.98 -5.27 -6.81
C VAL A 102 -2.02 -4.20 -7.07
N ALA A 103 -3.25 -4.45 -6.64
CA ALA A 103 -4.34 -3.50 -6.68
C ALA A 103 -4.59 -2.94 -5.27
N ILE A 104 -4.74 -1.62 -5.18
CA ILE A 104 -5.06 -0.90 -3.95
C ILE A 104 -6.33 -0.08 -4.16
N LEU A 105 -7.22 -0.09 -3.17
CA LEU A 105 -8.40 0.77 -3.12
C LEU A 105 -8.10 1.98 -2.23
N VAL A 106 -8.42 3.18 -2.73
CA VAL A 106 -8.30 4.44 -1.99
C VAL A 106 -9.67 5.11 -1.90
N ARG A 107 -10.15 5.33 -0.68
CA ARG A 107 -11.51 5.82 -0.41
C ARG A 107 -11.70 7.31 -0.68
N GLY A 108 -12.70 7.65 -1.47
CA GLY A 108 -13.20 9.03 -1.60
C GLY A 108 -12.18 10.05 -2.12
N ARG A 109 -11.16 9.64 -2.89
CA ARG A 109 -10.09 10.52 -3.38
C ARG A 109 -10.11 10.77 -4.89
N SER A 110 -11.18 10.39 -5.59
CA SER A 110 -11.29 10.56 -7.06
C SER A 110 -11.08 12.00 -7.53
N GLU A 111 -11.53 12.99 -6.78
CA GLU A 111 -11.39 14.42 -7.15
C GLU A 111 -9.94 14.91 -7.16
N LYS A 112 -9.02 14.21 -6.48
CA LYS A 112 -7.59 14.52 -6.50
C LYS A 112 -6.89 13.96 -7.74
N ILE A 113 -7.56 13.09 -8.51
CA ILE A 113 -7.01 12.51 -9.73
C ILE A 113 -7.23 13.45 -10.90
N LYS A 114 -6.13 13.79 -11.59
CA LYS A 114 -6.17 14.56 -12.84
C LYS A 114 -6.09 13.64 -14.04
N SER A 115 -4.90 13.07 -14.27
CA SER A 115 -4.60 12.26 -15.45
C SER A 115 -4.24 10.82 -15.13
N GLY A 116 -3.92 10.51 -13.88
CA GLY A 116 -3.34 9.22 -13.47
C GLY A 116 -1.84 9.10 -13.79
N ILE A 117 -1.25 10.05 -14.53
CA ILE A 117 0.19 10.08 -14.81
C ILE A 117 0.98 10.34 -13.53
N GLU A 118 0.50 11.23 -12.67
CA GLU A 118 1.14 11.53 -11.40
C GLU A 118 1.27 10.29 -10.51
N GLN A 119 0.22 9.45 -10.50
CA GLN A 119 0.19 8.19 -9.77
C GLN A 119 1.14 7.16 -10.39
N ARG A 120 1.18 7.07 -11.72
CA ARG A 120 2.12 6.21 -12.45
C ARG A 120 3.57 6.59 -12.14
N ASP A 121 3.89 7.88 -12.19
CA ASP A 121 5.25 8.37 -11.97
C ASP A 121 5.69 8.17 -10.51
N ALA A 122 4.78 8.37 -9.55
CA ALA A 122 5.01 8.03 -8.13
C ALA A 122 5.29 6.52 -7.94
N ALA A 123 4.54 5.66 -8.64
CA ALA A 123 4.75 4.22 -8.59
C ALA A 123 6.12 3.82 -9.17
N ILE A 124 6.48 4.34 -10.34
CA ILE A 124 7.78 4.08 -11.00
C ILE A 124 8.93 4.54 -10.11
N SER A 125 8.81 5.72 -9.50
CA SER A 125 9.81 6.27 -8.57
C SER A 125 10.02 5.38 -7.34
N SER A 126 9.06 4.51 -7.03
CA SER A 126 9.11 3.56 -5.91
C SER A 126 9.47 2.13 -6.34
N GLY A 127 9.95 1.96 -7.56
CA GLY A 127 10.49 0.70 -8.09
C GLY A 127 9.50 -0.17 -8.87
N ALA A 128 8.27 0.29 -9.10
CA ALA A 128 7.35 -0.37 -10.02
C ALA A 128 7.74 -0.12 -11.49
N LYS A 129 7.21 -0.94 -12.41
CA LYS A 129 7.32 -0.74 -13.86
C LYS A 129 6.27 0.24 -14.39
N GLY A 130 5.18 0.42 -13.66
CA GLY A 130 4.10 1.34 -13.99
C GLY A 130 2.91 1.16 -13.07
N ALA A 131 1.92 2.04 -13.23
CA ALA A 131 0.62 1.92 -12.59
C ALA A 131 -0.49 2.43 -13.52
N ILE A 132 -1.69 1.87 -13.35
CA ILE A 132 -2.95 2.30 -13.97
C ILE A 132 -3.85 2.79 -12.84
N THR A 133 -4.43 3.97 -13.04
CA THR A 133 -5.40 4.55 -12.10
C THR A 133 -6.80 4.43 -12.70
N ILE A 134 -7.75 3.97 -11.90
CA ILE A 134 -9.15 3.79 -12.29
C ILE A 134 -10.00 4.53 -11.26
N ILE A 135 -10.94 5.33 -11.74
CA ILE A 135 -11.90 6.06 -10.91
C ILE A 135 -13.24 5.34 -10.97
N TYR A 136 -13.85 5.09 -9.81
CA TYR A 136 -15.24 4.65 -9.72
C TYR A 136 -16.14 5.82 -9.36
N LYS A 137 -17.00 6.23 -10.30
CA LYS A 137 -17.92 7.35 -10.11
C LYS A 137 -19.19 7.17 -10.96
N ASN A 138 -20.35 7.46 -10.38
CA ASN A 138 -21.68 7.29 -10.98
C ASN A 138 -21.86 5.88 -11.57
N GLU A 139 -21.50 4.87 -10.78
CA GLU A 139 -21.52 3.44 -11.17
C GLU A 139 -20.61 3.04 -12.34
N ARG A 140 -19.72 3.93 -12.79
CA ARG A 140 -18.80 3.67 -13.89
C ARG A 140 -17.36 3.58 -13.42
N LEU A 141 -16.61 2.66 -14.05
CA LEU A 141 -15.17 2.54 -13.90
C LEU A 141 -14.48 3.15 -15.11
N THR A 142 -13.73 4.23 -14.89
CA THR A 142 -13.08 4.99 -15.96
C THR A 142 -11.58 5.15 -15.72
N ILE A 143 -10.79 5.09 -16.79
CA ILE A 143 -9.37 5.44 -16.74
C ILE A 143 -9.23 6.91 -17.19
N PRO A 144 -8.76 7.81 -16.31
CA PRO A 144 -8.59 9.22 -16.64
C PRO A 144 -7.60 9.38 -17.81
N GLY A 145 -7.89 10.32 -18.71
CA GLY A 145 -7.06 10.60 -19.89
C GLY A 145 -7.24 9.66 -21.09
N LEU A 146 -7.89 8.50 -20.93
CA LEU A 146 -8.13 7.56 -22.03
C LEU A 146 -9.59 7.52 -22.52
N ASN A 147 -10.55 8.18 -21.83
CA ASN A 147 -11.99 8.10 -22.13
C ASN A 147 -12.51 6.65 -22.24
N ILE A 148 -11.83 5.71 -21.59
CA ILE A 148 -12.19 4.28 -21.60
C ILE A 148 -13.22 4.02 -20.52
N ASP A 149 -14.32 3.37 -20.91
CA ASP A 149 -15.33 2.81 -20.02
C ASP A 149 -15.09 1.31 -19.87
N LEU A 150 -14.60 0.90 -18.68
CA LEU A 150 -14.21 -0.48 -18.42
C LEU A 150 -15.39 -1.45 -18.51
N GLU A 151 -16.63 -1.01 -18.26
CA GLU A 151 -17.80 -1.89 -18.40
C GLU A 151 -18.01 -2.32 -19.85
N LYS A 152 -17.81 -1.39 -20.79
CA LYS A 152 -18.06 -1.60 -22.22
C LYS A 152 -16.89 -2.27 -22.93
N GLU A 153 -15.68 -1.80 -22.64
CA GLU A 153 -14.48 -2.24 -23.34
C GLU A 153 -13.86 -3.49 -22.71
N TYR A 154 -13.96 -3.62 -21.39
CA TYR A 154 -13.29 -4.68 -20.62
C TYR A 154 -14.22 -5.31 -19.55
N PRO A 155 -15.36 -5.90 -19.95
CA PRO A 155 -16.39 -6.37 -19.01
C PRO A 155 -15.89 -7.41 -17.99
N LYS A 156 -14.88 -8.22 -18.37
CA LYS A 156 -14.26 -9.17 -17.43
C LYS A 156 -13.52 -8.47 -16.30
N ILE A 157 -12.81 -7.39 -16.61
CA ILE A 157 -12.08 -6.59 -15.64
C ILE A 157 -13.05 -5.83 -14.75
N PHE A 158 -14.08 -5.21 -15.34
CA PHE A 158 -15.15 -4.56 -14.58
C PHE A 158 -15.73 -5.48 -13.50
N ASN A 159 -16.18 -6.68 -13.90
CA ASN A 159 -16.75 -7.66 -12.98
C ASN A 159 -15.74 -8.11 -11.90
N LYS A 160 -14.47 -8.27 -12.27
CA LYS A 160 -13.40 -8.64 -11.32
C LYS A 160 -13.16 -7.54 -10.27
N ILE A 161 -13.11 -6.28 -10.69
CA ILE A 161 -12.97 -5.12 -9.79
C ILE A 161 -14.18 -5.05 -8.85
N MET A 162 -15.40 -5.14 -9.38
CA MET A 162 -16.61 -5.09 -8.56
C MET A 162 -16.68 -6.21 -7.53
N ARG A 163 -16.24 -7.43 -7.89
CA ARG A 163 -16.24 -8.60 -6.98
C ARG A 163 -15.13 -8.57 -5.93
N LEU A 164 -13.90 -8.23 -6.30
CA LEU A 164 -12.74 -8.34 -5.41
C LEU A 164 -12.52 -7.06 -4.60
N ILE A 165 -12.69 -5.91 -5.25
CA ILE A 165 -12.38 -4.60 -4.68
C ILE A 165 -13.62 -3.97 -4.05
N GLU A 166 -14.81 -4.14 -4.65
CA GLU A 166 -16.07 -3.58 -4.14
C GLU A 166 -15.98 -2.06 -3.86
N PRO A 167 -15.60 -1.25 -4.88
CA PRO A 167 -15.45 0.19 -4.73
C PRO A 167 -16.80 0.87 -4.44
N LYS A 168 -16.75 2.02 -3.76
CA LYS A 168 -17.89 2.93 -3.58
C LYS A 168 -17.69 4.21 -4.39
N ASP A 169 -18.79 4.91 -4.63
CA ASP A 169 -18.75 6.15 -5.40
C ASP A 169 -17.69 7.12 -4.86
N GLY A 170 -16.86 7.62 -5.77
CA GLY A 170 -15.75 8.52 -5.46
C GLY A 170 -14.43 7.84 -5.10
N ASP A 171 -14.38 6.50 -5.07
CA ASP A 171 -13.16 5.74 -4.80
C ASP A 171 -12.22 5.67 -6.02
N VAL A 172 -10.95 5.39 -5.73
CA VAL A 172 -9.90 5.20 -6.73
C VAL A 172 -9.30 3.82 -6.56
N ILE A 173 -9.16 3.10 -7.66
CA ILE A 173 -8.42 1.84 -7.73
C ILE A 173 -7.10 2.11 -8.43
N ILE A 174 -5.99 1.69 -7.84
CA ILE A 174 -4.68 1.78 -8.49
C ILE A 174 -4.12 0.37 -8.63
N ILE A 175 -3.77 0.00 -9.86
CA ILE A 175 -3.12 -1.27 -10.18
C ILE A 175 -1.67 -0.94 -10.54
N SER A 176 -0.72 -1.44 -9.77
CA SER A 176 0.72 -1.23 -9.97
C SER A 176 1.39 -2.56 -10.29
N GLY A 177 2.30 -2.57 -11.26
CA GLY A 177 3.05 -3.76 -11.66
C GLY A 177 4.55 -3.63 -11.40
N GLY A 178 5.20 -4.71 -10.97
CA GLY A 178 6.64 -4.79 -10.76
C GLY A 178 7.21 -6.18 -11.03
N ASP A 179 8.55 -6.29 -11.02
CA ASP A 179 9.26 -7.58 -11.14
C ASP A 179 9.01 -8.50 -9.93
N THR A 180 8.65 -7.92 -8.78
CA THR A 180 8.35 -8.63 -7.54
C THR A 180 7.04 -8.11 -6.94
N VAL A 181 6.39 -8.92 -6.09
CA VAL A 181 5.19 -8.45 -5.35
C VAL A 181 5.53 -7.22 -4.51
N LYS A 182 6.72 -7.19 -3.89
CA LYS A 182 7.19 -6.06 -3.08
C LYS A 182 7.27 -4.76 -3.90
N SER A 183 7.87 -4.79 -5.09
CA SER A 183 7.97 -3.59 -5.93
C SER A 183 6.62 -3.15 -6.49
N ALA A 184 5.74 -4.10 -6.85
CA ALA A 184 4.37 -3.80 -7.25
C ALA A 184 3.57 -3.13 -6.10
N GLU A 185 3.65 -3.68 -4.89
CA GLU A 185 3.00 -3.17 -3.68
C GLU A 185 3.52 -1.77 -3.32
N TYR A 186 4.84 -1.53 -3.42
CA TYR A 186 5.43 -0.22 -3.10
C TYR A 186 5.00 0.83 -4.11
N GLY A 187 4.92 0.46 -5.39
CA GLY A 187 4.37 1.35 -6.41
C GLY A 187 2.91 1.70 -6.16
N ALA A 188 2.08 0.72 -5.80
CA ALA A 188 0.67 0.93 -5.46
C ALA A 188 0.52 1.87 -4.26
N LEU A 189 1.28 1.63 -3.18
CA LEU A 189 1.28 2.46 -1.98
C LEU A 189 1.76 3.88 -2.27
N ALA A 190 2.79 4.06 -3.10
CA ALA A 190 3.30 5.38 -3.46
C ALA A 190 2.28 6.19 -4.27
N ALA A 191 1.66 5.54 -5.25
CA ALA A 191 0.58 6.13 -6.03
C ALA A 191 -0.60 6.52 -5.14
N ALA A 192 -1.02 5.63 -4.22
CA ALA A 192 -2.06 5.94 -3.24
C ALA A 192 -1.66 7.10 -2.32
N TRP A 193 -0.41 7.14 -1.85
CA TRP A 193 0.08 8.19 -0.96
C TRP A 193 0.06 9.58 -1.60
N SER A 194 0.22 9.67 -2.93
CA SER A 194 0.18 10.95 -3.66
C SER A 194 -1.18 11.66 -3.61
N ILE A 195 -2.25 10.97 -3.18
CA ILE A 195 -3.62 11.49 -3.15
C ILE A 195 -4.25 11.47 -1.75
N ILE A 196 -3.51 11.10 -0.71
CA ILE A 196 -4.02 11.10 0.67
C ILE A 196 -3.85 12.50 1.28
#